data_AF-X1Q2G9-F1
#
_entry.id   AF-X1Q2G9-F1
#
_cell.length_a   1.000
_cell.length_b   1.000
_cell.length_c   1.000
_cell.angle_alpha   90.00
_cell.angle_beta   90.00
_cell.angle_gamma   90.00
#
_symmetry.space_group_name_H-M   'P 1'
#
loop_
_entity.id
_entity.type
_entity.pdbx_description
1 polymer ?
#
loop_
_entity_poly.entity_id
_entity_poly.type
_entity_poly.pdbx_seq_one_letter_code
_entity_poly.pdbx_strand_id
1 'polypeptide(L)'
;APALVLATFLFSWQIYFDFSGYTDMARGVARMMGFRLMLNFNNPYLATGLGDFWSRWHISLSSWFKDYVYIPLGGNRKGKFNTYRNMFLTMVISGLWHGAAWTFVTWGAVHGLGRFCTRELERTSFYKERVPKVAKQLFVFVFVSFAWIFFRAETISDAWVIITRIFSSGLANPYCPLLALALTFAVWLYQFAYESKLRWVLELRYVRIGIVLLVVFYLA
;
A
#
# COMPACT_ATOMS: atom_id res chain seq x y z
N ALA A 1 -12.24 10.26 16.44
CA ALA A 1 -11.35 10.28 15.26
C ALA A 1 -10.22 9.26 15.30
N PRO A 2 -9.40 9.18 16.38
CA PRO A 2 -8.12 8.43 16.35
C PRO A 2 -8.28 6.93 16.12
N ALA A 3 -9.30 6.32 16.73
CA ALA A 3 -9.56 4.88 16.58
C ALA A 3 -9.86 4.47 15.13
N LEU A 4 -10.59 5.29 14.38
CA LEU A 4 -10.89 5.01 12.97
C LEU A 4 -9.66 5.17 12.08
N VAL A 5 -8.84 6.19 12.31
CA VAL A 5 -7.56 6.36 11.60
C VAL A 5 -6.64 5.17 11.84
N LEU A 6 -6.51 4.74 13.10
CA LEU A 6 -5.72 3.56 13.46
C LEU A 6 -6.31 2.28 12.87
N ALA A 7 -7.63 2.13 12.85
CA ALA A 7 -8.28 1.00 12.19
C ALA A 7 -7.97 0.97 10.68
N THR A 8 -7.98 2.12 10.00
CA THR A 8 -7.59 2.22 8.59
C THR A 8 -6.12 1.85 8.36
N PHE A 9 -5.21 2.29 9.25
CA PHE A 9 -3.80 1.92 9.18
C PHE A 9 -3.58 0.44 9.44
N LEU A 10 -4.22 -0.14 10.47
CA LEU A 10 -4.17 -1.56 10.75
C LEU A 10 -4.75 -2.39 9.61
N PHE A 11 -5.84 -1.95 8.98
CA PHE A 11 -6.38 -2.61 7.79
C PHE A 11 -5.36 -2.62 6.63
N SER A 12 -4.62 -1.51 6.45
CA SER A 12 -3.54 -1.45 5.45
C SER A 12 -2.47 -2.51 5.73
N TRP A 13 -2.07 -2.66 6.99
CA TRP A 13 -1.14 -3.72 7.40
C TRP A 13 -1.71 -5.13 7.22
N GLN A 14 -2.97 -5.33 7.59
CA GLN A 14 -3.66 -6.60 7.44
C GLN A 14 -3.67 -7.06 5.99
N ILE A 15 -4.16 -6.24 5.06
CA ILE A 15 -4.24 -6.62 3.64
C ILE A 15 -2.84 -6.87 3.06
N TYR A 16 -1.84 -6.10 3.48
CA TYR A 16 -0.45 -6.33 3.05
C TYR A 16 0.09 -7.68 3.53
N PHE A 17 -0.04 -7.98 4.82
CA PHE A 17 0.50 -9.21 5.39
C PHE A 17 -0.19 -10.45 4.85
N ASP A 18 -1.51 -10.41 4.68
CA ASP A 18 -2.29 -11.52 4.16
C ASP A 18 -1.88 -11.85 2.71
N PHE A 19 -1.86 -10.84 1.83
CA PHE A 19 -1.48 -11.03 0.44
C PHE A 19 0.01 -11.35 0.28
N SER A 20 0.90 -10.68 1.02
CA SER A 20 2.33 -10.95 0.95
C SER A 20 2.64 -12.37 1.41
N GLY A 21 2.09 -12.79 2.56
CA GLY A 21 2.25 -14.14 3.09
C GLY A 21 1.74 -15.20 2.13
N TYR A 22 0.54 -15.02 1.57
CA TYR A 22 0.00 -15.91 0.53
C TYR A 22 0.94 -16.04 -0.67
N THR A 23 1.42 -14.92 -1.21
CA THR A 23 2.31 -14.94 -2.38
C THR A 23 3.69 -15.54 -2.08
N ASP A 24 4.22 -15.39 -0.87
CA ASP A 24 5.47 -16.03 -0.49
C ASP A 24 5.33 -17.55 -0.33
N MET A 25 4.19 -18.03 0.21
CA MET A 25 3.86 -19.46 0.19
C MET A 25 3.79 -20.00 -1.26
N ALA A 26 3.09 -19.29 -2.15
CA ALA A 26 3.00 -19.67 -3.56
C ALA A 26 4.39 -19.71 -4.24
N ARG A 27 5.27 -18.74 -3.95
CA ARG A 27 6.65 -18.73 -4.43
C ARG A 27 7.47 -19.91 -3.88
N GLY A 28 7.24 -20.31 -2.62
CA GLY A 28 7.85 -21.48 -2.00
C GLY A 28 7.45 -22.78 -2.72
N VAL A 29 6.16 -22.99 -2.94
CA VAL A 29 5.63 -24.15 -3.67
C VAL A 29 6.15 -24.19 -5.10
N ALA A 30 6.11 -23.06 -5.81
CA ALA A 30 6.62 -22.98 -7.17
C ALA A 30 8.11 -23.33 -7.27
N ARG A 31 8.93 -22.90 -6.28
CA ARG A 31 10.36 -23.26 -6.23
C ARG A 31 10.57 -24.76 -6.07
N MET A 32 9.75 -25.45 -5.28
CA MET A 32 9.82 -26.91 -5.16
C MET A 32 9.47 -27.61 -6.49
N MET A 33 8.59 -27.01 -7.29
CA MET A 33 8.22 -27.49 -8.62
C MET A 33 9.19 -27.06 -9.74
N GLY A 34 10.31 -26.41 -9.41
CA GLY A 34 11.30 -25.95 -10.38
C GLY A 34 10.99 -24.60 -11.05
N PHE A 35 9.91 -23.92 -10.66
CA PHE A 35 9.52 -22.61 -11.19
C PHE A 35 10.00 -21.46 -10.29
N ARG A 36 10.49 -20.38 -10.89
CA ARG A 36 10.87 -19.15 -10.18
C ARG A 36 9.84 -18.06 -10.44
N LEU A 37 8.87 -17.93 -9.54
CA LEU A 37 7.90 -16.83 -9.58
C LEU A 37 8.53 -15.51 -9.11
N MET A 38 8.07 -14.41 -9.72
CA MET A 38 8.52 -13.06 -9.35
C MET A 38 8.06 -12.66 -7.94
N LEU A 39 8.74 -11.68 -7.35
CA LEU A 39 8.33 -11.08 -6.06
C LEU A 39 7.07 -10.24 -6.27
N ASN A 40 6.12 -10.32 -5.33
CA ASN A 40 4.89 -9.54 -5.42
C ASN A 40 4.86 -8.29 -4.53
N PHE A 41 5.58 -8.30 -3.41
CA PHE A 41 5.62 -7.13 -2.53
C PHE A 41 7.04 -6.81 -2.08
N ASN A 42 7.39 -5.52 -2.06
CA ASN A 42 8.72 -5.05 -1.69
C ASN A 42 8.67 -3.78 -0.82
N ASN A 43 8.32 -3.93 0.46
CA ASN A 43 8.10 -2.85 1.43
C ASN A 43 7.30 -1.67 0.83
N PRO A 44 6.08 -1.91 0.33
CA PRO A 44 5.32 -0.92 -0.43
C PRO A 44 5.00 0.34 0.39
N TYR A 45 4.81 0.22 1.70
CA TYR A 45 4.52 1.36 2.58
C TYR A 45 5.73 2.23 2.92
N LEU A 46 6.94 1.83 2.50
CA LEU A 46 8.14 2.67 2.50
C LEU A 46 8.37 3.39 1.15
N ALA A 47 7.41 3.33 0.23
CA ALA A 47 7.49 4.04 -1.04
C ALA A 47 7.57 5.55 -0.86
N THR A 48 8.35 6.21 -1.72
CA THR A 48 8.61 7.66 -1.69
C THR A 48 7.80 8.44 -2.73
N GLY A 49 6.88 7.77 -3.42
CA GLY A 49 5.92 8.35 -4.34
C GLY A 49 4.84 7.33 -4.71
N LEU A 50 3.74 7.76 -5.32
CA LEU A 50 2.65 6.85 -5.69
C LEU A 50 3.04 5.93 -6.86
N GLY A 51 3.94 6.37 -7.74
CA GLY A 51 4.52 5.49 -8.76
C GLY A 51 5.41 4.38 -8.14
N ASP A 52 6.20 4.74 -7.12
CA ASP A 52 7.08 3.82 -6.38
C ASP A 52 6.27 2.80 -5.58
N PHE A 53 5.13 3.21 -5.01
CA PHE A 53 4.19 2.30 -4.35
C PHE A 53 3.72 1.19 -5.29
N TRP A 54 3.25 1.54 -6.50
CA TRP A 54 2.76 0.57 -7.48
C TRP A 54 3.86 -0.31 -8.09
N SER A 55 5.12 0.11 -8.05
CA SER A 55 6.25 -0.78 -8.39
C SER A 55 6.66 -1.72 -7.26
N ARG A 56 6.07 -1.58 -6.07
CA ARG A 56 6.35 -2.38 -4.87
C ARG A 56 5.15 -3.18 -4.37
N TRP A 57 3.94 -2.83 -4.82
CA TRP A 57 2.68 -3.47 -4.43
C TRP A 57 2.16 -4.36 -5.56
N HIS A 58 1.81 -5.60 -5.23
CA HIS A 58 1.25 -6.60 -6.14
C HIS A 58 1.93 -6.60 -7.53
N ILE A 59 3.27 -6.69 -7.53
CA ILE A 59 4.13 -6.39 -8.68
C ILE A 59 3.76 -7.19 -9.93
N SER A 60 3.35 -8.45 -9.81
CA SER A 60 2.90 -9.26 -10.94
C SER A 60 1.64 -8.68 -11.59
N LEU A 61 0.64 -8.30 -10.78
CA LEU A 61 -0.60 -7.68 -11.25
C LEU A 61 -0.34 -6.28 -11.83
N SER A 62 0.45 -5.46 -11.14
CA SER A 62 0.84 -4.12 -11.59
C SER A 62 1.59 -4.20 -12.94
N SER A 63 2.44 -5.20 -13.13
CA SER A 63 3.13 -5.44 -14.39
C SER A 63 2.16 -5.89 -15.49
N TRP A 64 1.22 -6.77 -15.16
CA TRP A 64 0.20 -7.21 -16.11
C TRP A 64 -0.66 -6.04 -16.61
N PHE A 65 -1.17 -5.19 -15.73
CA PHE A 65 -1.93 -4.00 -16.14
C PHE A 65 -1.09 -3.02 -16.96
N LYS A 66 0.19 -2.87 -16.63
CA LYS A 66 1.10 -2.04 -17.43
C LYS A 66 1.23 -2.59 -18.85
N ASP A 67 1.47 -3.89 -18.99
CA ASP A 67 1.79 -4.52 -20.28
C ASP A 67 0.55 -4.79 -21.15
N TYR A 68 -0.59 -5.10 -20.53
CA TYR A 68 -1.81 -5.53 -21.24
C TYR A 68 -2.93 -4.48 -21.25
N VAL A 69 -2.83 -3.40 -20.49
CA VAL A 69 -3.83 -2.31 -20.50
C VAL A 69 -3.16 -0.97 -20.82
N TYR A 70 -2.20 -0.53 -20.01
CA TYR A 70 -1.60 0.79 -20.16
C TYR A 70 -0.84 0.98 -21.47
N ILE A 71 0.05 0.05 -21.83
CA ILE A 71 0.82 0.10 -23.08
C ILE A 71 -0.10 0.01 -24.31
N PRO A 72 -1.06 -0.92 -24.38
CA PRO A 72 -2.05 -0.98 -25.46
C PRO A 72 -2.89 0.28 -25.62
N LEU A 73 -3.25 0.98 -24.54
CA LEU A 73 -3.93 2.28 -24.59
C LEU A 73 -3.05 3.42 -25.17
N GLY A 74 -1.76 3.15 -25.42
CA GLY A 74 -0.78 4.08 -25.97
C GLY A 74 0.32 4.47 -24.99
N GLY A 75 0.26 4.01 -23.73
CA GLY A 75 1.25 4.30 -22.71
C GLY A 75 1.53 5.80 -22.55
N ASN A 76 2.80 6.19 -22.65
CA ASN A 76 3.23 7.60 -22.62
C ASN A 76 3.27 8.29 -24.00
N ARG A 77 2.76 7.64 -25.07
CA ARG A 77 2.81 8.18 -26.44
C ARG A 77 1.74 9.26 -26.64
N LYS A 78 1.92 10.09 -27.67
CA LYS A 78 0.97 11.15 -28.06
C LYS A 78 0.71 12.21 -26.97
N GLY A 79 1.73 12.55 -26.18
CA GLY A 79 1.73 13.71 -25.28
C GLY A 79 1.21 13.48 -23.86
N LYS A 80 1.26 14.56 -23.06
CA LYS A 80 0.95 14.51 -21.61
C LYS A 80 -0.50 14.13 -21.34
N PHE A 81 -1.47 14.72 -22.05
CA PHE A 81 -2.90 14.43 -21.83
C PHE A 81 -3.21 12.93 -21.99
N ASN A 82 -2.76 12.32 -23.09
CA ASN A 82 -2.97 10.89 -23.34
C ASN A 82 -2.29 10.02 -22.28
N THR A 83 -1.08 10.39 -21.84
CA THR A 83 -0.38 9.70 -20.75
C THR A 83 -1.22 9.66 -19.47
N TYR A 84 -1.77 10.81 -19.06
CA TYR A 84 -2.58 10.94 -17.86
C TYR A 84 -3.91 10.21 -17.97
N ARG A 85 -4.60 10.33 -19.10
CA ARG A 85 -5.82 9.59 -19.39
C ARG A 85 -5.59 8.08 -19.32
N ASN A 86 -4.56 7.58 -20.01
CA ASN A 86 -4.27 6.15 -20.06
C ASN A 86 -3.92 5.59 -18.67
N MET A 87 -3.16 6.35 -17.88
CA MET A 87 -2.82 5.99 -16.51
C MET A 87 -4.04 5.96 -15.59
N PHE A 88 -4.93 6.96 -15.69
CA PHE A 88 -6.18 7.01 -14.94
C PHE A 88 -7.10 5.84 -15.30
N LEU A 89 -7.30 5.59 -16.60
CA LEU A 89 -8.10 4.47 -17.09
C LEU A 89 -7.55 3.12 -16.62
N THR A 90 -6.22 2.94 -16.65
CA THR A 90 -5.59 1.71 -16.16
C THR A 90 -5.91 1.48 -14.68
N MET A 91 -5.87 2.51 -13.84
CA MET A 91 -6.20 2.38 -12.42
C MET A 91 -7.69 2.07 -12.19
N VAL A 92 -8.60 2.72 -12.91
CA VAL A 92 -10.04 2.43 -12.82
C VAL A 92 -10.35 1.00 -13.26
N ILE A 93 -9.77 0.56 -14.38
CA ILE A 93 -9.93 -0.82 -14.88
C ILE A 93 -9.33 -1.82 -13.88
N SER A 94 -8.22 -1.47 -13.21
CA SER A 94 -7.67 -2.32 -12.15
C SER A 94 -8.61 -2.42 -10.94
N GLY A 95 -9.33 -1.35 -10.61
CA GLY A 95 -10.41 -1.40 -9.62
C GLY A 95 -11.52 -2.35 -10.05
N LEU A 96 -12.03 -2.22 -11.28
CA LEU A 96 -13.07 -3.10 -11.82
C LEU A 96 -12.67 -4.58 -11.83
N TRP A 97 -11.37 -4.89 -12.00
CA TRP A 97 -10.87 -6.26 -11.92
C TRP A 97 -11.05 -6.88 -10.51
N HIS A 98 -11.03 -6.07 -9.45
CA HIS A 98 -11.30 -6.54 -8.09
C HIS A 98 -12.78 -6.80 -7.82
N GLY A 99 -13.69 -6.11 -8.52
CA GLY A 99 -15.13 -6.34 -8.43
C GLY A 99 -15.95 -5.25 -9.11
N ALA A 100 -17.23 -5.55 -9.36
CA ALA A 100 -18.16 -4.65 -10.06
C ALA A 100 -18.77 -3.54 -9.17
N ALA A 101 -18.45 -3.51 -7.88
CA ALA A 101 -18.97 -2.50 -6.96
C ALA A 101 -18.34 -1.12 -7.22
N TRP A 102 -19.14 -0.05 -7.04
CA TRP A 102 -18.68 1.34 -7.18
C TRP A 102 -17.54 1.71 -6.23
N THR A 103 -17.41 0.98 -5.11
CA THR A 103 -16.31 1.11 -4.15
C THR A 103 -14.96 0.84 -4.82
N PHE A 104 -14.86 -0.20 -5.64
CA PHE A 104 -13.62 -0.52 -6.37
C PHE A 104 -13.33 0.46 -7.52
N VAL A 105 -14.36 0.93 -8.22
CA VAL A 105 -14.21 2.00 -9.23
C VAL A 105 -13.67 3.26 -8.57
N THR A 106 -14.23 3.63 -7.41
CA THR A 106 -13.79 4.80 -6.62
C THR A 106 -12.35 4.62 -6.14
N TRP A 107 -11.99 3.44 -5.63
CA TRP A 107 -10.63 3.10 -5.24
C TRP A 107 -9.64 3.30 -6.40
N GLY A 108 -9.97 2.78 -7.59
CA GLY A 108 -9.15 2.94 -8.79
C GLY A 108 -9.05 4.41 -9.24
N ALA A 109 -10.16 5.15 -9.18
CA ALA A 109 -10.19 6.58 -9.49
C ALA A 109 -9.34 7.40 -8.51
N VAL A 110 -9.41 7.11 -7.20
CA VAL A 110 -8.58 7.76 -6.18
C VAL A 110 -7.09 7.55 -6.48
N HIS A 111 -6.65 6.32 -6.75
CA HIS A 111 -5.26 6.06 -7.12
C HIS A 111 -4.86 6.74 -8.43
N GLY A 112 -5.74 6.75 -9.43
CA GLY A 112 -5.54 7.44 -10.70
C GLY A 112 -5.34 8.95 -10.52
N LEU A 113 -6.21 9.60 -9.74
CA LEU A 113 -6.12 11.03 -9.42
C LEU A 113 -4.89 11.35 -8.58
N GLY A 114 -4.60 10.55 -7.56
CA GLY A 114 -3.39 10.72 -6.75
C GLY A 114 -2.14 10.68 -7.63
N ARG A 115 -2.07 9.71 -8.55
CA ARG A 115 -0.94 9.61 -9.47
C ARG A 115 -0.90 10.77 -10.46
N PHE A 116 -2.04 11.25 -10.96
CA PHE A 116 -2.14 12.45 -11.77
C PHE A 116 -1.52 13.66 -11.05
N CYS A 117 -1.94 13.93 -9.80
CA CYS A 117 -1.50 15.10 -9.04
C CYS A 117 -0.02 15.04 -8.62
N THR A 118 0.50 13.85 -8.32
CA THR A 118 1.87 13.68 -7.78
C THR A 118 2.94 13.55 -8.84
N ARG A 119 2.60 13.18 -10.08
CA ARG A 119 3.58 12.77 -11.10
C ARG A 119 4.60 13.82 -11.47
N GLU A 120 4.18 15.05 -11.74
CA GLU A 120 5.12 16.11 -12.10
C GLU A 120 5.92 16.56 -10.87
N LEU A 121 5.29 16.65 -9.69
CA LEU A 121 5.97 16.99 -8.44
C LEU A 121 7.11 16.03 -8.13
N GLU A 122 6.85 14.72 -8.18
CA GLU A 122 7.85 13.66 -7.92
C GLU A 122 9.06 13.71 -8.86
N ARG A 123 8.93 14.35 -10.02
CA ARG A 123 10.01 14.50 -11.00
C ARG A 123 10.91 15.70 -10.74
N THR A 124 10.45 16.69 -9.98
CA THR A 124 11.20 17.91 -9.66
C THR A 124 12.42 17.64 -8.76
N SER A 125 13.48 18.44 -8.90
CA SER A 125 14.63 18.41 -7.99
C SER A 125 14.23 18.76 -6.56
N PHE A 126 13.31 19.72 -6.39
CA PHE A 126 12.75 20.07 -5.08
C PHE A 126 12.21 18.84 -4.35
N TYR A 127 11.33 18.06 -4.99
CA TYR A 127 10.79 16.87 -4.35
C TYR A 127 11.89 15.85 -4.07
N LYS A 128 12.78 15.58 -5.02
CA LYS A 128 13.83 14.56 -4.87
C LYS A 128 14.82 14.89 -3.75
N GLU A 129 15.29 16.13 -3.69
CA GLU A 129 16.43 16.53 -2.87
C GLU A 129 16.04 17.24 -1.57
N ARG A 130 14.96 18.03 -1.59
CA ARG A 130 14.59 18.88 -0.42
C ARG A 130 13.52 18.28 0.46
N VAL A 131 12.60 17.48 -0.10
CA VAL A 131 11.55 16.85 0.71
C VAL A 131 12.15 15.64 1.46
N PRO A 132 12.09 15.60 2.81
CA PRO A 132 12.64 14.49 3.58
C PRO A 132 12.01 13.15 3.19
N LYS A 133 12.82 12.07 3.15
CA LYS A 133 12.36 10.72 2.77
C LYS A 133 11.14 10.27 3.60
N VAL A 134 11.21 10.45 4.92
CA VAL A 134 10.13 10.05 5.85
C VAL A 134 8.84 10.81 5.57
N ALA A 135 8.90 12.09 5.21
CA ALA A 135 7.71 12.87 4.85
C ALA A 135 7.03 12.33 3.59
N LYS A 136 7.82 11.91 2.58
CA LYS A 136 7.29 11.26 1.36
C LYS A 136 6.60 9.94 1.69
N GLN A 137 7.24 9.12 2.53
CA GLN A 137 6.73 7.81 2.94
C GLN A 137 5.44 7.93 3.75
N LEU A 138 5.39 8.85 4.71
CA LEU A 138 4.19 9.15 5.47
C LEU A 138 3.05 9.63 4.56
N PHE A 139 3.33 10.52 3.61
CA PHE A 139 2.34 10.97 2.64
C PHE A 139 1.78 9.80 1.82
N VAL A 140 2.65 8.96 1.25
CA VAL A 140 2.23 7.80 0.44
C VAL A 140 1.42 6.82 1.28
N PHE A 141 1.88 6.50 2.48
CA PHE A 141 1.18 5.60 3.39
C PHE A 141 -0.21 6.12 3.74
N VAL A 142 -0.33 7.37 4.20
CA VAL A 142 -1.62 7.98 4.54
C VAL A 142 -2.56 8.01 3.34
N PHE A 143 -2.06 8.38 2.16
CA PHE A 143 -2.85 8.40 0.94
C PHE A 143 -3.38 7.01 0.56
N VAL A 144 -2.50 6.00 0.59
CA VAL A 144 -2.86 4.61 0.25
C VAL A 144 -3.81 4.03 1.30
N SER A 145 -3.57 4.29 2.58
CA SER A 145 -4.49 3.92 3.67
C SER A 145 -5.87 4.54 3.51
N PHE A 146 -5.94 5.81 3.12
CA PHE A 146 -7.21 6.45 2.78
C PHE A 146 -7.91 5.75 1.61
N ALA A 147 -7.18 5.40 0.54
CA ALA A 147 -7.75 4.66 -0.58
C ALA A 147 -8.31 3.30 -0.13
N TRP A 148 -7.62 2.59 0.78
CA TRP A 148 -8.08 1.32 1.31
C TRP A 148 -9.44 1.35 2.03
N ILE A 149 -9.91 2.53 2.47
CA ILE A 149 -11.28 2.68 3.01
C ILE A 149 -12.31 2.24 1.96
N PHE A 150 -12.14 2.68 0.71
CA PHE A 150 -13.03 2.28 -0.38
C PHE A 150 -12.87 0.82 -0.75
N PHE A 151 -11.67 0.26 -0.65
CA PHE A 151 -11.44 -1.15 -0.95
C PHE A 151 -12.09 -2.08 0.08
N ARG A 152 -12.17 -1.65 1.35
CA ARG A 152 -12.73 -2.44 2.46
C ARG A 152 -14.24 -2.29 2.62
N ALA A 153 -14.76 -1.10 2.33
CA ALA A 153 -16.16 -0.78 2.54
C ALA A 153 -17.08 -1.64 1.64
N GLU A 154 -18.22 -2.08 2.18
CA GLU A 154 -19.22 -2.84 1.42
C GLU A 154 -19.98 -1.93 0.46
N THR A 155 -20.26 -0.69 0.87
CA THR A 155 -20.90 0.32 0.05
C THR A 155 -20.17 1.66 0.07
N ILE A 156 -20.49 2.54 -0.89
CA ILE A 156 -20.02 3.93 -0.89
C ILE A 156 -20.51 4.69 0.35
N SER A 157 -21.72 4.36 0.84
CA SER A 157 -22.27 4.95 2.06
C SER A 157 -21.39 4.62 3.26
N ASP A 158 -20.97 3.37 3.41
CA ASP A 158 -20.10 2.95 4.53
C ASP A 158 -18.73 3.64 4.48
N ALA A 159 -18.13 3.73 3.29
CA ALA A 159 -16.89 4.48 3.10
C ALA A 159 -17.07 5.95 3.52
N TRP A 160 -18.19 6.57 3.14
CA TRP A 160 -18.49 7.95 3.51
C TRP A 160 -18.70 8.13 5.01
N VAL A 161 -19.36 7.18 5.69
CA VAL A 161 -19.49 7.16 7.15
C VAL A 161 -18.11 7.11 7.80
N ILE A 162 -17.21 6.23 7.35
CA ILE A 162 -15.85 6.15 7.90
C ILE A 162 -15.11 7.48 7.73
N ILE A 163 -15.11 8.04 6.52
CA ILE A 163 -14.42 9.30 6.20
C ILE A 163 -14.98 10.45 7.05
N THR A 164 -16.29 10.64 7.07
CA THR A 164 -16.92 11.73 7.83
C THR A 164 -16.67 11.58 9.32
N ARG A 165 -16.74 10.36 9.86
CA ARG A 165 -16.46 10.10 11.29
C ARG A 165 -14.99 10.33 11.62
N ILE A 166 -14.03 10.10 10.72
CA ILE A 166 -12.63 10.46 10.96
C ILE A 166 -12.48 11.95 11.27
N PHE A 167 -13.23 12.84 10.61
CA PHE A 167 -13.12 14.30 10.79
C PHE A 167 -14.11 14.90 11.80
N SER A 168 -15.25 14.26 12.02
CA SER A 168 -16.32 14.79 12.90
C SER A 168 -16.36 14.17 14.29
N SER A 169 -15.87 12.94 14.47
CA SER A 169 -15.83 12.35 15.80
C SER A 169 -14.71 12.98 16.61
N GLY A 170 -15.05 13.69 17.69
CA GLY A 170 -14.07 14.26 18.61
C GLY A 170 -13.11 13.20 19.17
N LEU A 171 -12.13 13.67 19.95
CA LEU A 171 -11.21 12.81 20.72
C LEU A 171 -11.92 12.05 21.87
N ALA A 172 -13.25 12.15 21.96
CA ALA A 172 -14.08 11.75 23.09
C ALA A 172 -14.12 10.23 23.38
N ASN A 173 -13.42 9.40 22.59
CA ASN A 173 -13.22 8.00 22.94
C ASN A 173 -11.77 7.83 23.45
N PRO A 174 -11.55 7.77 24.78
CA PRO A 174 -10.22 7.78 25.40
C PRO A 174 -9.44 6.48 25.14
N TYR A 175 -10.10 5.44 24.65
CA TYR A 175 -9.45 4.22 24.18
C TYR A 175 -8.90 4.43 22.77
N CYS A 176 -7.91 5.33 22.63
CA CYS A 176 -6.94 5.16 21.55
C CYS A 176 -6.26 3.81 21.86
N PRO A 177 -6.43 2.77 21.03
CA PRO A 177 -5.86 1.48 21.35
C PRO A 177 -4.33 1.64 21.28
N LEU A 178 -3.69 1.83 22.44
CA LEU A 178 -2.23 1.99 22.55
C LEU A 178 -1.52 0.84 21.86
N LEU A 179 -2.11 -0.35 21.94
CA LEU A 179 -1.68 -1.54 21.20
C LEU A 179 -1.73 -1.33 19.68
N ALA A 180 -2.80 -0.77 19.11
CA ALA A 180 -2.90 -0.51 17.67
C ALA A 180 -1.84 0.49 17.19
N LEU A 181 -1.60 1.54 17.98
CA LEU A 181 -0.54 2.51 17.71
C LEU A 181 0.84 1.85 17.78
N ALA A 182 1.08 1.07 18.84
CA ALA A 182 2.33 0.33 19.04
C ALA A 182 2.58 -0.66 17.91
N LEU A 183 1.59 -1.44 17.48
CA LEU A 183 1.69 -2.38 16.36
C LEU A 183 1.99 -1.65 15.05
N THR A 184 1.27 -0.56 14.75
CA THR A 184 1.52 0.25 13.54
C THR A 184 2.97 0.75 13.52
N PHE A 185 3.46 1.27 14.64
CA PHE A 185 4.82 1.77 14.74
C PHE A 185 5.87 0.65 14.71
N ALA A 186 5.62 -0.48 15.38
CA ALA A 186 6.52 -1.63 15.41
C ALA A 186 6.76 -2.19 14.01
N VAL A 187 5.71 -2.27 13.19
CA VAL A 187 5.84 -2.73 11.80
C VAL A 187 6.62 -1.72 10.94
N TRP A 188 6.34 -0.42 11.09
CA TRP A 188 7.15 0.62 10.44
C TRP A 188 8.63 0.49 10.83
N LEU A 189 8.92 0.38 12.13
CA LEU A 189 10.27 0.24 12.65
C LEU A 189 10.97 -1.00 12.07
N TYR A 190 10.26 -2.13 11.99
CA TYR A 190 10.76 -3.34 11.35
C TYR A 190 11.12 -3.11 9.88
N GLN A 191 10.22 -2.51 9.09
CA GLN A 191 10.49 -2.22 7.67
C GLN A 191 11.65 -1.25 7.49
N PHE A 192 11.74 -0.20 8.31
CA PHE A 192 12.87 0.73 8.28
C PHE A 192 14.19 0.06 8.63
N ALA A 193 14.20 -0.74 9.70
CA ALA A 193 15.38 -1.49 10.09
C ALA A 193 15.80 -2.46 8.96
N TYR A 194 14.85 -3.10 8.29
CA TYR A 194 15.08 -4.02 7.18
C TYR A 194 15.63 -3.35 5.91
N GLU A 195 15.20 -2.12 5.57
CA GLU A 195 15.79 -1.34 4.46
C GLU A 195 17.08 -0.59 4.85
N SER A 196 17.47 -0.60 6.12
CA SER A 196 18.65 0.10 6.62
C SER A 196 19.88 -0.81 6.72
N LYS A 197 21.00 -0.23 7.18
CA LYS A 197 22.20 -0.99 7.54
C LYS A 197 21.97 -1.98 8.69
N LEU A 198 20.88 -1.85 9.46
CA LEU A 198 20.54 -2.77 10.56
C LEU A 198 19.93 -4.09 10.08
N ARG A 199 19.72 -4.28 8.77
CA ARG A 199 19.16 -5.50 8.21
C ARG A 199 19.86 -6.77 8.72
N TRP A 200 21.20 -6.76 8.83
CA TRP A 200 21.95 -7.93 9.32
C TRP A 200 21.50 -8.38 10.71
N VAL A 201 21.08 -7.46 11.59
CA VAL A 201 20.57 -7.78 12.93
C VAL A 201 19.26 -8.58 12.81
N LEU A 202 18.36 -8.14 11.93
CA LEU A 202 17.10 -8.84 11.66
C LEU A 202 17.30 -10.19 10.96
N GLU A 203 18.45 -10.41 10.33
CA GLU A 203 18.81 -11.66 9.69
C GLU A 203 19.46 -12.67 10.65
N LEU A 204 19.85 -12.25 11.85
CA LEU A 204 20.36 -13.15 12.89
C LEU A 204 19.30 -14.21 13.26
N ARG A 205 19.73 -15.47 13.32
CA ARG A 205 18.86 -16.62 13.60
C ARG A 205 18.04 -16.43 14.88
N TYR A 206 18.67 -15.99 15.96
CA TYR A 206 17.99 -15.80 17.26
C TYR A 206 16.96 -14.68 17.23
N VAL A 207 17.23 -13.60 16.48
CA VAL A 207 16.28 -12.49 16.32
C VAL A 207 15.05 -12.95 15.55
N ARG A 208 15.23 -13.69 14.44
CA ARG A 208 14.10 -14.24 13.68
C ARG A 208 13.25 -15.20 14.50
N ILE A 209 13.89 -16.15 15.22
CA ILE A 209 13.19 -17.09 16.09
C ILE A 209 12.45 -16.34 17.19
N GLY A 210 13.09 -15.35 17.82
CA GLY A 210 12.46 -14.52 18.85
C GLY A 210 11.23 -13.77 18.35
N ILE A 211 11.29 -13.19 17.15
CA ILE A 211 10.14 -12.52 16.52
C ILE A 211 9.00 -13.51 16.28
N VAL A 212 9.29 -14.69 15.73
CA VAL A 212 8.25 -15.71 15.47
C VAL A 212 7.60 -16.17 16.78
N LEU A 213 8.41 -16.48 17.80
CA LEU A 213 7.88 -16.87 19.12
C LEU A 213 7.00 -15.77 19.71
N LEU A 214 7.43 -14.52 19.65
CA LEU A 214 6.63 -13.37 20.12
C LEU A 214 5.29 -13.28 19.40
N VAL A 215 5.26 -13.48 18.08
CA VAL A 215 4.01 -13.49 17.31
C VAL A 215 3.12 -14.67 17.71
N VAL A 216 3.68 -15.88 17.85
CA VAL A 216 2.92 -17.07 18.28
C VAL A 216 2.33 -16.87 19.67
N PHE A 217 3.11 -16.37 20.63
CA PHE A 217 2.63 -16.08 21.99
C PHE A 217 1.57 -14.98 22.02
N TYR A 218 1.63 -14.00 21.13
CA TYR A 218 0.60 -12.98 21.01
C TYR A 218 -0.71 -13.51 20.43
N LEU A 219 -0.64 -14.53 19.58
CA LEU A 219 -1.82 -15.14 18.94
C LEU A 219 -2.47 -16.27 19.78
N ALA A 220 -1.74 -16.81 20.75
CA ALA A 220 -2.20 -17.85 21.67
C ALA A 220 -2.98 -17.25 22.85
#